data_AF-A0A957ELF3-F1
#
_entry.id   AF-A0A957ELF3-F1
#
_cell.length_a   1.000
_cell.length_b   1.000
_cell.length_c   1.000
_cell.angle_alpha   90.00
_cell.angle_beta   90.00
_cell.angle_gamma   90.00
#
_symmetry.space_group_name_H-M   'P 1'
#
loop_
_entity.id
_entity.type
_entity.pdbx_description
1 polymer ?
#
loop_
_entity_poly.entity_id
_entity_poly.type
_entity_poly.pdbx_seq_one_letter_code
_entity_poly.pdbx_strand_id
1 'polypeptide(L)'
;MSSTLDIFLADMRTLLRSLGQNGGQISASVYDTAQGLRFAPPEDVKPALKWLATQQYIDGGWGNMAAPLARHVPTLASVLALHKYAPQFPEFKPNIQEGIDFLVQNAYQWQPPLPEELPVGVELILPNLLCEAADNGLEMAQEPYQALSELGQYKRKLITRMKPGAGTPPVFSWEAWGEEANTHVQDETGGIGHSPSATAYWLYRTQDQPDMAVYREKAQHYLQQATQATGLDIPGVLPSAWPIDRFEQSLALHALQMGGLLHSPLLETVAKPQIADLAAALRPDGIGFSDVFATDGDDTLAAVAVLKASGYDVAPSTFAPFEYNQHFLGYPGEMQPSPSVTARGIHVLHLYGRDTSHPIPFLMQRRNSHGAWSGDKWNSSWLYITYLTAHALQLNGALYQETFNEAMQAVSLQQNPDGGWGLFGASNFTETAYALSLLQLLKCDQHSDVMRRGYNWMLQNYRPFVMNSEQWWLNKQEYRPYRIDRAFELSALINLAMLCDSEA
;
A
#
# COMPACT_ATOMS: atom_id res chain seq x y z
N MET A 1 6.81 -4.02 34.77
CA MET A 1 6.90 -3.50 33.40
C MET A 1 8.28 -2.89 33.25
N SER A 2 9.07 -3.43 32.33
CA SER A 2 10.39 -2.89 31.99
C SER A 2 10.31 -1.48 31.39
N SER A 3 11.35 -0.66 31.57
CA SER A 3 11.42 0.70 31.01
C SER A 3 11.28 0.72 29.48
N THR A 4 11.64 -0.37 28.82
CA THR A 4 11.49 -0.57 27.38
C THR A 4 10.03 -0.75 26.96
N LEU A 5 9.25 -1.56 27.68
CA LEU A 5 7.83 -1.77 27.40
C LEU A 5 7.03 -0.46 27.53
N ASP A 6 7.37 0.37 28.52
CA ASP A 6 6.71 1.68 28.70
C ASP A 6 6.92 2.62 27.51
N ILE A 7 8.10 2.58 26.88
CA ILE A 7 8.39 3.38 25.68
C ILE A 7 7.55 2.88 24.48
N PHE A 8 7.46 1.56 24.28
CA PHE A 8 6.65 1.00 23.19
C PHE A 8 5.16 1.32 23.36
N LEU A 9 4.65 1.24 24.58
CA LEU A 9 3.27 1.60 24.90
C LEU A 9 3.01 3.09 24.72
N ALA A 10 3.98 3.95 25.08
CA ALA A 10 3.86 5.39 24.83
C ALA A 10 3.79 5.70 23.33
N ASP A 11 4.62 5.06 22.52
CA ASP A 11 4.61 5.19 21.06
C ASP A 11 3.29 4.69 20.46
N MET A 12 2.84 3.49 20.85
CA MET A 12 1.57 2.93 20.42
C MET A 12 0.39 3.82 20.80
N ARG A 13 0.38 4.40 22.00
CA ARG A 13 -0.68 5.34 22.41
C ARG A 13 -0.68 6.63 21.57
N THR A 14 0.49 7.14 21.22
CA THR A 14 0.60 8.31 20.33
C THR A 14 0.11 7.96 18.92
N LEU A 15 0.50 6.80 18.39
CA LEU A 15 0.04 6.28 17.11
C LEU A 15 -1.49 6.12 17.08
N LEU A 16 -2.08 5.45 18.06
CA LEU A 16 -3.52 5.23 18.12
C LEU A 16 -4.33 6.53 18.23
N ARG A 17 -3.79 7.57 18.90
CA ARG A 17 -4.46 8.88 18.94
C ARG A 17 -4.41 9.60 17.60
N SER A 18 -3.41 9.34 16.78
CA SER A 18 -3.22 10.02 15.50
C SER A 18 -3.85 9.32 14.31
N LEU A 19 -4.32 8.07 14.44
CA LEU A 19 -4.98 7.35 13.34
C LEU A 19 -6.10 8.18 12.71
N GLY A 20 -6.11 8.23 11.38
CA GLY A 20 -7.06 8.97 10.56
C GLY A 20 -6.86 10.49 10.53
N GLN A 21 -6.08 11.06 11.46
CA GLN A 21 -5.87 12.51 11.49
C GLN A 21 -5.19 13.02 10.23
N ASN A 22 -5.65 14.17 9.73
CA ASN A 22 -5.17 14.86 8.53
C ASN A 22 -5.28 14.03 7.24
N GLY A 23 -6.26 13.12 7.17
CA GLY A 23 -6.43 12.24 6.01
C GLY A 23 -5.42 11.08 5.95
N GLY A 24 -4.70 10.82 7.04
CA GLY A 24 -3.66 9.78 7.12
C GLY A 24 -2.25 10.27 6.77
N GLN A 25 -1.25 9.44 7.06
CA GLN A 25 0.16 9.73 6.77
C GLN A 25 0.77 8.68 5.85
N ILE A 26 1.30 9.12 4.72
CA ILE A 26 1.72 8.26 3.61
C ILE A 26 3.00 8.79 2.95
N SER A 27 3.92 7.91 2.56
CA SER A 27 5.16 8.32 1.92
C SER A 27 4.95 9.09 0.62
N ALA A 28 5.89 9.98 0.31
CA ALA A 28 5.96 10.61 -1.00
C ALA A 28 6.10 9.58 -2.13
N SER A 29 5.44 9.86 -3.26
CA SER A 29 5.41 9.08 -4.49
C SER A 29 6.19 9.79 -5.57
N VAL A 30 7.12 9.08 -6.22
CA VAL A 30 7.90 9.61 -7.35
C VAL A 30 6.98 9.90 -8.52
N TYR A 31 6.10 8.94 -8.85
CA TYR A 31 5.16 9.06 -9.96
C TYR A 31 4.24 10.28 -9.79
N ASP A 32 3.56 10.39 -8.66
CA ASP A 32 2.58 11.46 -8.42
C ASP A 32 3.26 12.82 -8.30
N THR A 33 4.44 12.88 -7.71
CA THR A 33 5.27 14.10 -7.69
C THR A 33 5.64 14.52 -9.11
N ALA A 34 6.13 13.59 -9.94
CA ALA A 34 6.48 13.90 -11.33
C ALA A 34 5.27 14.43 -12.12
N GLN A 35 4.10 13.81 -11.98
CA GLN A 35 2.86 14.28 -12.61
C GLN A 35 2.40 15.64 -12.06
N GLY A 36 2.53 15.86 -10.74
CA GLY A 36 2.28 17.13 -10.09
C GLY A 36 3.12 18.25 -10.70
N LEU A 37 4.44 18.04 -10.84
CA LEU A 37 5.34 19.01 -11.47
C LEU A 37 5.00 19.26 -12.95
N ARG A 38 4.47 18.26 -13.65
CA ARG A 38 4.08 18.40 -15.05
C ARG A 38 2.77 19.17 -15.22
N PHE A 39 1.78 18.94 -14.37
CA PHE A 39 0.41 19.40 -14.60
C PHE A 39 -0.08 20.48 -13.61
N ALA A 40 0.41 20.50 -12.38
CA ALA A 40 0.06 21.49 -11.37
C ALA A 40 1.29 21.91 -10.55
N PRO A 41 2.31 22.52 -11.18
CA PRO A 41 3.56 22.84 -10.52
C PRO A 41 3.37 23.89 -9.41
N PRO A 42 4.14 23.80 -8.29
CA PRO A 42 4.19 24.86 -7.30
C PRO A 42 4.87 26.11 -7.86
N GLU A 43 4.77 27.24 -7.13
CA GLU A 43 5.43 28.49 -7.51
C GLU A 43 6.96 28.34 -7.61
N ASP A 44 7.59 27.72 -6.62
CA ASP A 44 8.99 27.29 -6.70
C ASP A 44 9.08 25.78 -6.93
N VAL A 45 9.34 25.41 -8.19
CA VAL A 45 9.44 24.02 -8.65
C VAL A 45 10.78 23.37 -8.26
N LYS A 46 11.83 24.16 -7.97
CA LYS A 46 13.20 23.66 -7.85
C LYS A 46 13.41 22.68 -6.69
N PRO A 47 12.85 22.89 -5.48
CA PRO A 47 12.97 21.94 -4.37
C PRO A 47 12.40 20.55 -4.72
N ALA A 48 11.22 20.50 -5.33
CA ALA A 48 10.60 19.25 -5.74
C ALA A 48 11.36 18.55 -6.88
N LEU A 49 11.91 19.29 -7.85
CA LEU A 49 12.78 18.70 -8.89
C LEU A 49 14.07 18.12 -8.30
N LYS A 50 14.68 18.80 -7.33
CA LYS A 50 15.85 18.27 -6.61
C LYS A 50 15.49 17.00 -5.86
N TRP A 51 14.38 17.00 -5.12
CA TRP A 51 13.90 15.81 -4.42
C TRP A 51 13.68 14.65 -5.40
N LEU A 52 13.05 14.92 -6.55
CA LEU A 52 12.81 13.92 -7.59
C LEU A 52 14.12 13.35 -8.13
N ALA A 53 15.10 14.20 -8.45
CA ALA A 53 16.42 13.77 -8.93
C ALA A 53 17.18 12.94 -7.89
N THR A 54 17.05 13.23 -6.60
CA THR A 54 17.70 12.44 -5.54
C THR A 54 17.03 11.08 -5.29
N GLN A 55 15.84 10.83 -5.84
CA GLN A 55 15.19 9.52 -5.76
C GLN A 55 15.70 8.54 -6.83
N GLN A 56 16.54 8.98 -7.78
CA GLN A 56 17.08 8.10 -8.81
C GLN A 56 18.10 7.14 -8.21
N TYR A 57 18.00 5.86 -8.56
CA TYR A 57 18.98 4.85 -8.20
C TYR A 57 20.19 4.89 -9.14
N ILE A 58 21.27 4.25 -8.71
CA ILE A 58 22.54 4.20 -9.45
C ILE A 58 22.45 3.52 -10.82
N ASP A 59 21.41 2.71 -11.04
CA ASP A 59 21.12 2.06 -12.33
C ASP A 59 20.30 2.95 -13.27
N GLY A 60 20.01 4.19 -12.87
CA GLY A 60 19.25 5.17 -13.64
C GLY A 60 17.73 5.10 -13.43
N GLY A 61 17.20 4.07 -12.79
CA GLY A 61 15.76 3.92 -12.58
C GLY A 61 15.26 4.59 -11.30
N TRP A 62 13.97 4.91 -11.26
CA TRP A 62 13.23 5.30 -10.06
C TRP A 62 12.31 4.17 -9.58
N GLY A 63 11.85 4.27 -8.34
CA GLY A 63 11.00 3.25 -7.70
C GLY A 63 11.82 2.17 -7.00
N ASN A 64 11.18 1.36 -6.17
CA ASN A 64 11.88 0.41 -5.31
C ASN A 64 12.48 -0.73 -6.16
N MET A 65 13.74 -1.08 -5.91
CA MET A 65 14.39 -2.24 -6.55
C MET A 65 13.66 -3.56 -6.25
N ALA A 66 12.82 -3.56 -5.20
CA ALA A 66 12.02 -4.68 -4.77
C ALA A 66 10.91 -5.12 -5.73
N ALA A 67 10.32 -4.18 -6.48
CA ALA A 67 9.35 -4.52 -7.52
C ALA A 67 9.81 -3.95 -8.86
N PRO A 68 10.69 -4.66 -9.59
CA PRO A 68 11.23 -4.20 -10.88
C PRO A 68 10.16 -3.74 -11.88
N LEU A 69 9.00 -4.44 -11.92
CA LEU A 69 7.87 -4.08 -12.78
C LEU A 69 7.24 -2.73 -12.42
N ALA A 70 7.31 -2.31 -11.16
CA ALA A 70 6.77 -1.02 -10.70
C ALA A 70 7.70 0.17 -10.98
N ARG A 71 8.91 -0.06 -11.53
CA ARG A 71 9.91 1.00 -11.73
C ARG A 71 9.78 1.77 -13.05
N HIS A 72 9.14 1.20 -14.07
CA HIS A 72 9.04 1.85 -15.39
C HIS A 72 8.15 3.10 -15.36
N VAL A 73 7.00 3.03 -14.68
CA VAL A 73 6.06 4.15 -14.53
C VAL A 73 6.69 5.36 -13.83
N PRO A 74 7.26 5.25 -12.61
CA PRO A 74 7.91 6.38 -11.95
C PRO A 74 9.16 6.87 -12.69
N THR A 75 9.92 5.98 -13.35
CA THR A 75 11.09 6.39 -14.15
C THR A 75 10.68 7.26 -15.32
N LEU A 76 9.74 6.80 -16.15
CA LEU A 76 9.33 7.54 -17.34
C LEU A 76 8.61 8.86 -16.98
N ALA A 77 7.77 8.85 -15.94
CA ALA A 77 7.16 10.09 -15.43
C ALA A 77 8.23 11.09 -14.96
N SER A 78 9.27 10.61 -14.25
CA SER A 78 10.38 11.47 -13.78
C SER A 78 11.19 12.03 -14.93
N VAL A 79 11.53 11.21 -15.92
CA VAL A 79 12.20 11.63 -17.16
C VAL A 79 11.41 12.75 -17.84
N LEU A 80 10.09 12.58 -18.03
CA LEU A 80 9.22 13.58 -18.63
C LEU A 80 9.15 14.88 -17.81
N ALA A 81 9.07 14.77 -16.48
CA ALA A 81 9.06 15.92 -15.59
C ALA A 81 10.38 16.69 -15.67
N LEU A 82 11.53 16.01 -15.51
CA LEU A 82 12.84 16.64 -15.60
C LEU A 82 13.10 17.22 -17.00
N HIS A 83 12.68 16.53 -18.07
CA HIS A 83 12.82 17.00 -19.45
C HIS A 83 12.09 18.33 -19.68
N LYS A 84 10.85 18.47 -19.19
CA LYS A 84 10.08 19.72 -19.26
C LYS A 84 10.85 20.92 -18.72
N TYR A 85 11.65 20.71 -17.66
CA TYR A 85 12.39 21.78 -16.98
C TYR A 85 13.88 21.85 -17.34
N ALA A 86 14.40 20.94 -18.15
CA ALA A 86 15.80 20.88 -18.56
C ALA A 86 16.34 22.17 -19.23
N PRO A 87 15.54 22.97 -19.98
CA PRO A 87 15.99 24.27 -20.48
C PRO A 87 16.32 25.27 -19.36
N GLN A 88 15.60 25.22 -18.23
CA GLN A 88 15.81 26.11 -17.09
C GLN A 88 16.84 25.57 -16.09
N PHE A 89 16.86 24.24 -15.91
CA PHE A 89 17.73 23.53 -14.96
C PHE A 89 18.54 22.45 -15.68
N PRO A 90 19.59 22.82 -16.43
CA PRO A 90 20.38 21.87 -17.21
C PRO A 90 21.15 20.86 -16.35
N GLU A 91 21.25 21.07 -15.03
CA GLU A 91 21.85 20.12 -14.09
C GLU A 91 21.15 18.76 -14.06
N PHE A 92 19.88 18.66 -14.48
CA PHE A 92 19.11 17.41 -14.49
C PHE A 92 19.26 16.59 -15.79
N LYS A 93 20.03 17.07 -16.77
CA LYS A 93 20.25 16.33 -18.03
C LYS A 93 20.86 14.93 -17.85
N PRO A 94 21.82 14.70 -16.93
CA PRO A 94 22.32 13.35 -16.66
C PRO A 94 21.21 12.40 -16.19
N ASN A 95 20.38 12.85 -15.24
CA ASN A 95 19.27 12.06 -14.72
C ASN A 95 18.31 11.61 -15.83
N ILE A 96 18.01 12.51 -16.78
CA ILE A 96 17.16 12.21 -17.95
C ILE A 96 17.77 11.11 -18.80
N GLN A 97 19.05 11.23 -19.16
CA GLN A 97 19.72 10.24 -20.01
C GLN A 97 19.81 8.87 -19.33
N GLU A 98 20.21 8.84 -18.06
CA GLU A 98 20.30 7.60 -17.28
C GLU A 98 18.93 6.93 -17.11
N GLY A 99 17.86 7.71 -16.95
CA GLY A 99 16.49 7.19 -16.90
C GLY A 99 16.03 6.57 -18.22
N ILE A 100 16.39 7.18 -19.35
CA ILE A 100 16.13 6.60 -20.68
C ILE A 100 16.92 5.30 -20.86
N ASP A 101 18.20 5.30 -20.49
CA ASP A 101 19.05 4.11 -20.58
C ASP A 101 18.49 2.96 -19.74
N PHE A 102 18.01 3.24 -18.53
CA PHE A 102 17.32 2.27 -17.68
C PHE A 102 16.09 1.66 -18.38
N LEU A 103 15.21 2.50 -18.94
CA LEU A 103 13.98 2.05 -19.62
C LEU A 103 14.30 1.18 -20.84
N VAL A 104 15.32 1.54 -21.62
CA VAL A 104 15.77 0.76 -22.78
C VAL A 104 16.34 -0.59 -22.35
N GLN A 105 17.18 -0.61 -21.31
CA GLN A 105 17.81 -1.83 -20.81
C GLN A 105 16.82 -2.80 -20.15
N ASN A 106 15.72 -2.30 -19.59
CA ASN A 106 14.74 -3.09 -18.84
C ASN A 106 13.43 -3.35 -19.58
N ALA A 107 13.29 -2.87 -20.83
CA ALA A 107 12.07 -3.04 -21.63
C ALA A 107 11.66 -4.51 -21.84
N TYR A 108 12.62 -5.45 -21.77
CA TYR A 108 12.35 -6.89 -21.88
C TYR A 108 11.34 -7.42 -20.86
N GLN A 109 11.16 -6.72 -19.73
CA GLN A 109 10.21 -7.10 -18.68
C GLN A 109 8.74 -7.03 -19.13
N TRP A 110 8.44 -6.30 -20.21
CA TRP A 110 7.10 -6.11 -20.75
C TRP A 110 6.79 -6.98 -21.97
N GLN A 111 7.77 -7.75 -22.44
CA GLN A 111 7.58 -8.71 -23.51
C GLN A 111 6.62 -9.83 -23.08
N PRO A 112 5.82 -10.38 -24.00
CA PRO A 112 4.87 -11.43 -23.68
C PRO A 112 5.59 -12.75 -23.26
N PRO A 113 4.98 -13.55 -22.36
CA PRO A 113 3.71 -13.30 -21.68
C PRO A 113 3.84 -12.21 -20.61
N LEU A 114 2.81 -11.36 -20.49
CA LEU A 114 2.77 -10.35 -19.43
C LEU A 114 2.77 -11.03 -18.05
N PRO A 115 3.43 -10.43 -17.04
CA PRO A 115 3.36 -10.89 -15.67
C PRO A 115 1.91 -10.97 -15.17
N GLU A 116 1.60 -11.96 -14.33
CA GLU A 116 0.25 -12.11 -13.74
C GLU A 116 -0.10 -10.94 -12.81
N GLU A 117 0.90 -10.45 -12.06
CA GLU A 117 0.82 -9.33 -11.13
C GLU A 117 1.34 -8.06 -11.79
N LEU A 118 0.41 -7.19 -12.16
CA LEU A 118 0.72 -5.90 -12.79
C LEU A 118 0.52 -4.78 -11.76
N PRO A 119 1.45 -3.80 -11.68
CA PRO A 119 1.24 -2.59 -10.87
C PRO A 119 -0.07 -1.88 -11.23
N VAL A 120 -0.66 -1.17 -10.26
CA VAL A 120 -2.02 -0.61 -10.40
C VAL A 120 -2.08 0.36 -11.58
N GLY A 121 -2.93 0.03 -12.55
CA GLY A 121 -3.21 0.86 -13.73
C GLY A 121 -2.04 0.97 -14.72
N VAL A 122 -0.98 0.15 -14.59
CA VAL A 122 0.20 0.24 -15.45
C VAL A 122 -0.12 0.10 -16.93
N GLU A 123 -1.10 -0.72 -17.29
CA GLU A 123 -1.56 -0.91 -18.66
C GLU A 123 -2.23 0.34 -19.25
N LEU A 124 -2.71 1.25 -18.42
CA LEU A 124 -3.25 2.55 -18.85
C LEU A 124 -2.16 3.62 -18.85
N ILE A 125 -1.34 3.64 -17.78
CA ILE A 125 -0.38 4.70 -17.50
C ILE A 125 0.85 4.60 -18.40
N LEU A 126 1.52 3.45 -18.43
CA LEU A 126 2.81 3.32 -19.11
C LEU A 126 2.71 3.54 -20.63
N PRO A 127 1.72 2.98 -21.35
CA PRO A 127 1.54 3.28 -22.77
C PRO A 127 1.27 4.77 -23.03
N ASN A 128 0.49 5.44 -22.18
CA ASN A 128 0.23 6.87 -22.34
C ASN A 128 1.50 7.70 -22.16
N LEU A 129 2.33 7.39 -21.14
CA LEU A 129 3.61 8.06 -20.94
C LEU A 129 4.60 7.81 -22.09
N LEU A 130 4.58 6.62 -22.70
CA LEU A 130 5.41 6.31 -23.88
C LEU A 130 5.02 7.16 -25.09
N CYS A 131 3.72 7.36 -25.32
CA CYS A 131 3.23 8.30 -26.35
C CYS A 131 3.69 9.73 -26.06
N GLU A 132 3.50 10.20 -24.82
CA GLU A 132 3.94 11.54 -24.41
C GLU A 132 5.46 11.72 -24.56
N ALA A 133 6.26 10.68 -24.28
CA ALA A 133 7.72 10.72 -24.48
C ALA A 133 8.10 10.86 -25.95
N ALA A 134 7.46 10.10 -26.84
CA ALA A 134 7.66 10.23 -28.28
C ALA A 134 7.30 11.64 -28.79
N ASP A 135 6.17 12.21 -28.33
CA ASP A 135 5.74 13.56 -28.69
C ASP A 135 6.72 14.66 -28.21
N ASN A 136 7.53 14.36 -27.19
CA ASN A 136 8.58 15.24 -26.67
C ASN A 136 9.99 14.90 -27.20
N GLY A 137 10.10 14.05 -28.24
CA GLY A 137 11.38 13.70 -28.86
C GLY A 137 12.25 12.75 -28.05
N LEU A 138 11.67 12.02 -27.09
CA LEU A 138 12.32 10.98 -26.28
C LEU A 138 11.88 9.59 -26.79
N GLU A 139 12.19 9.30 -28.05
CA GLU A 139 11.75 8.07 -28.71
C GLU A 139 12.39 6.81 -28.11
N MET A 140 11.54 5.82 -27.83
CA MET A 140 11.93 4.48 -27.35
C MET A 140 11.24 3.41 -28.19
N ALA A 141 11.85 2.22 -28.25
CA ALA A 141 11.27 1.07 -28.93
C ALA A 141 9.91 0.70 -28.31
N GLN A 142 8.87 0.66 -29.13
CA GLN A 142 7.50 0.33 -28.69
C GLN A 142 7.21 -1.16 -28.67
N GLU A 143 7.97 -1.95 -29.44
CA GLU A 143 7.77 -3.41 -29.61
C GLU A 143 7.68 -4.17 -28.27
N PRO A 144 8.55 -3.92 -27.27
CA PRO A 144 8.45 -4.61 -25.99
C PRO A 144 7.16 -4.34 -25.21
N TYR A 145 6.47 -3.22 -25.48
CA TYR A 145 5.30 -2.76 -24.74
C TYR A 145 3.98 -3.05 -25.46
N GLN A 146 4.00 -3.75 -26.60
CA GLN A 146 2.83 -3.93 -27.43
C GLN A 146 1.69 -4.66 -26.70
N ALA A 147 1.99 -5.79 -26.05
CA ALA A 147 0.98 -6.57 -25.32
C ALA A 147 0.34 -5.76 -24.18
N LEU A 148 1.14 -4.96 -23.47
CA LEU A 148 0.65 -4.07 -22.42
C LEU A 148 -0.27 -2.98 -23.00
N SER A 149 0.10 -2.41 -24.14
CA SER A 149 -0.67 -1.37 -24.83
C SER A 149 -2.02 -1.90 -25.32
N GLU A 150 -2.06 -3.13 -25.85
CA GLU A 150 -3.30 -3.79 -26.28
C GLU A 150 -4.25 -4.03 -25.08
N LEU A 151 -3.69 -4.49 -23.94
CA LEU A 151 -4.45 -4.62 -22.69
C LEU A 151 -5.00 -3.28 -22.21
N GLY A 152 -4.19 -2.21 -22.27
CA GLY A 152 -4.59 -0.85 -21.95
C GLY A 152 -5.76 -0.34 -22.80
N GLN A 153 -5.69 -0.53 -24.11
CA GLN A 153 -6.77 -0.16 -25.03
C GLN A 153 -8.07 -0.93 -24.74
N TYR A 154 -7.97 -2.22 -24.40
CA TYR A 154 -9.11 -3.02 -23.98
C TYR A 154 -9.74 -2.48 -22.70
N LYS A 155 -8.95 -2.22 -21.65
CA LYS A 155 -9.45 -1.67 -20.39
C LYS A 155 -10.05 -0.27 -20.55
N ARG A 156 -9.43 0.60 -21.36
CA ARG A 156 -10.00 1.92 -21.68
C ARG A 156 -11.40 1.81 -22.27
N LYS A 157 -11.62 0.90 -23.22
CA LYS A 157 -12.96 0.66 -23.80
C LYS A 157 -13.99 0.23 -22.75
N LEU A 158 -13.59 -0.56 -21.75
CA LEU A 158 -14.46 -0.93 -20.63
C LEU A 158 -14.78 0.29 -19.76
N ILE A 159 -13.77 1.07 -19.38
CA ILE A 159 -13.93 2.27 -18.54
C ILE A 159 -14.84 3.30 -19.21
N THR A 160 -14.64 3.59 -20.50
CA THR A 160 -15.49 4.51 -21.26
C THR A 160 -16.96 4.08 -21.28
N ARG A 161 -17.23 2.77 -21.30
CA ARG A 161 -18.61 2.23 -21.23
C ARG A 161 -19.20 2.36 -19.83
N MET A 162 -18.39 2.17 -18.79
CA MET A 162 -18.81 2.28 -17.39
C MET A 162 -19.16 3.71 -16.99
N LYS A 163 -18.47 4.71 -17.56
CA LYS A 163 -18.60 6.14 -17.18
C LYS A 163 -18.48 6.34 -15.67
N PRO A 164 -17.32 5.97 -15.08
CA PRO A 164 -17.15 5.99 -13.63
C PRO A 164 -17.23 7.42 -13.09
N GLY A 165 -17.89 7.56 -11.93
CA GLY A 165 -17.99 8.82 -11.21
C GLY A 165 -16.95 8.95 -10.10
N ALA A 166 -16.98 10.09 -9.43
CA ALA A 166 -16.16 10.41 -8.26
C ALA A 166 -16.14 9.27 -7.23
N GLY A 167 -15.00 9.11 -6.54
CA GLY A 167 -14.84 8.10 -5.50
C GLY A 167 -14.83 6.64 -5.98
N THR A 168 -14.53 6.36 -7.25
CA THR A 168 -14.48 4.98 -7.77
C THR A 168 -13.07 4.55 -8.21
N PRO A 169 -12.74 3.24 -8.17
CA PRO A 169 -11.40 2.75 -8.48
C PRO A 169 -10.87 3.17 -9.87
N PRO A 170 -11.67 3.18 -10.96
CA PRO A 170 -11.17 3.65 -12.25
C PRO A 170 -10.71 5.11 -12.23
N VAL A 171 -11.36 5.98 -11.44
CA VAL A 171 -11.00 7.42 -11.36
C VAL A 171 -9.66 7.64 -10.66
N PHE A 172 -9.17 6.65 -9.90
CA PHE A 172 -7.84 6.69 -9.28
C PHE A 172 -6.70 6.91 -10.29
N SER A 173 -6.84 6.37 -11.51
CA SER A 173 -5.88 6.57 -12.61
C SER A 173 -6.45 7.44 -13.73
N TRP A 174 -7.28 8.44 -13.40
CA TRP A 174 -7.93 9.31 -14.38
C TRP A 174 -6.94 10.07 -15.26
N GLU A 175 -5.73 10.38 -14.78
CA GLU A 175 -4.66 10.98 -15.61
C GLU A 175 -4.26 10.13 -16.81
N ALA A 176 -4.49 8.82 -16.75
CA ALA A 176 -4.12 7.92 -17.82
C ALA A 176 -5.22 7.74 -18.86
N TRP A 177 -6.50 7.87 -18.49
CA TRP A 177 -7.62 7.59 -19.40
C TRP A 177 -8.61 8.74 -19.61
N GLY A 178 -8.59 9.75 -18.75
CA GLY A 178 -9.51 10.88 -18.75
C GLY A 178 -9.31 11.79 -19.95
N GLU A 179 -10.29 11.83 -20.85
CA GLU A 179 -10.23 12.69 -22.03
C GLU A 179 -10.88 14.05 -21.82
N GLU A 180 -12.00 14.14 -21.10
CA GLU A 180 -12.71 15.41 -20.87
C GLU A 180 -12.85 15.67 -19.38
N ALA A 181 -12.21 16.74 -18.91
CA ALA A 181 -12.36 17.18 -17.53
C ALA A 181 -13.78 17.71 -17.29
N ASN A 182 -14.45 17.13 -16.31
CA ASN A 182 -15.76 17.57 -15.85
C ASN A 182 -15.86 17.39 -14.32
N THR A 183 -16.92 17.90 -13.71
CA THR A 183 -17.11 17.87 -12.26
C THR A 183 -17.60 16.53 -11.72
N HIS A 184 -18.02 15.59 -12.58
CA HIS A 184 -18.55 14.27 -12.18
C HIS A 184 -17.48 13.38 -11.53
N VAL A 185 -16.20 13.65 -11.80
CA VAL A 185 -15.06 12.88 -11.27
C VAL A 185 -14.43 13.49 -10.01
N GLN A 186 -14.86 14.68 -9.58
CA GLN A 186 -14.40 15.31 -8.34
C GLN A 186 -15.29 14.88 -7.17
N ASP A 187 -14.67 14.35 -6.11
CA ASP A 187 -15.37 13.95 -4.89
C ASP A 187 -15.38 15.07 -3.83
N GLU A 188 -15.96 14.78 -2.66
CA GLU A 188 -16.11 15.75 -1.57
C GLU A 188 -14.78 16.23 -0.97
N THR A 189 -13.68 15.49 -1.18
CA THR A 189 -12.34 15.95 -0.77
C THR A 189 -11.83 17.10 -1.64
N GLY A 190 -12.47 17.34 -2.79
CA GLY A 190 -11.98 18.25 -3.83
C GLY A 190 -10.96 17.59 -4.78
N GLY A 191 -10.51 16.38 -4.48
CA GLY A 191 -9.63 15.60 -5.33
C GLY A 191 -10.35 14.83 -6.42
N ILE A 192 -9.56 14.23 -7.30
CA ILE A 192 -10.02 13.30 -8.33
C ILE A 192 -9.56 11.89 -7.95
N GLY A 193 -10.50 11.09 -7.44
CA GLY A 193 -10.29 9.67 -7.15
C GLY A 193 -9.14 9.41 -6.17
N HIS A 194 -8.99 10.25 -5.15
CA HIS A 194 -7.96 10.14 -4.11
C HIS A 194 -6.53 10.06 -4.65
N SER A 195 -6.31 10.57 -5.86
CA SER A 195 -5.06 10.46 -6.60
C SER A 195 -4.50 11.85 -6.89
N PRO A 196 -3.34 12.21 -6.33
CA PRO A 196 -2.71 13.49 -6.62
C PRO A 196 -2.33 13.67 -8.09
N SER A 197 -1.85 12.62 -8.77
CA SER A 197 -1.59 12.66 -10.22
C SER A 197 -2.86 12.93 -11.05
N ALA A 198 -3.97 12.25 -10.74
CA ALA A 198 -5.26 12.49 -11.40
C ALA A 198 -5.77 13.92 -11.16
N THR A 199 -5.62 14.42 -9.93
CA THR A 199 -6.04 15.78 -9.55
C THR A 199 -5.20 16.85 -10.24
N ALA A 200 -3.88 16.67 -10.30
CA ALA A 200 -2.98 17.57 -11.02
C ALA A 200 -3.31 17.61 -12.52
N TYR A 201 -3.54 16.45 -13.14
CA TYR A 201 -3.94 16.38 -14.53
C TYR A 201 -5.29 17.07 -14.78
N TRP A 202 -6.29 16.86 -13.92
CA TRP A 202 -7.59 17.53 -14.03
C TRP A 202 -7.48 19.06 -13.92
N LEU A 203 -6.62 19.57 -13.03
CA LEU A 203 -6.32 21.00 -12.93
C LEU A 203 -5.72 21.56 -14.23
N TYR A 204 -4.79 20.82 -14.84
CA TYR A 204 -4.21 21.18 -16.13
C TYR A 204 -5.26 21.24 -17.24
N ARG A 205 -6.14 20.23 -17.32
CA ARG A 205 -7.20 20.16 -18.34
C ARG A 205 -8.31 21.21 -18.18
N THR A 206 -8.45 21.81 -16.99
CA THR A 206 -9.47 22.83 -16.69
C THR A 206 -8.90 24.25 -16.59
N GLN A 207 -7.61 24.46 -16.85
CA GLN A 207 -6.94 25.74 -16.61
C GLN A 207 -7.58 26.94 -17.34
N ASP A 208 -8.09 26.70 -18.55
CA ASP A 208 -8.69 27.71 -19.43
C ASP A 208 -10.23 27.76 -19.35
N GLN A 209 -10.83 27.14 -18.32
CA GLN A 209 -12.28 27.07 -18.13
C GLN A 209 -12.74 27.91 -16.92
N PRO A 210 -13.23 29.15 -17.11
CA PRO A 210 -13.62 30.03 -16.01
C PRO A 210 -14.72 29.45 -15.11
N ASP A 211 -15.66 28.71 -15.67
CA ASP A 211 -16.77 28.09 -14.94
C ASP A 211 -16.30 26.99 -13.97
N MET A 212 -15.05 26.52 -14.10
CA MET A 212 -14.44 25.52 -13.21
C MET A 212 -13.69 26.14 -12.03
N ALA A 213 -13.65 27.47 -11.88
CA ALA A 213 -12.80 28.16 -10.90
C ALA A 213 -12.95 27.63 -9.46
N VAL A 214 -14.20 27.47 -8.98
CA VAL A 214 -14.48 26.96 -7.62
C VAL A 214 -14.01 25.51 -7.44
N TYR A 215 -14.20 24.67 -8.46
CA TYR A 215 -13.77 23.27 -8.42
C TYR A 215 -12.24 23.15 -8.49
N ARG A 216 -11.57 24.05 -9.23
CA ARG A 216 -10.11 24.15 -9.27
C ARG A 216 -9.51 24.59 -7.94
N GLU A 217 -10.12 25.55 -7.25
CA GLU A 217 -9.68 25.96 -5.91
C GLU A 217 -9.71 24.78 -4.93
N LYS A 218 -10.78 23.96 -4.97
CA LYS A 218 -10.88 22.73 -4.17
C LYS A 218 -9.78 21.72 -4.51
N ALA A 219 -9.53 21.48 -5.80
CA ALA A 219 -8.48 20.56 -6.25
C ALA A 219 -7.06 21.05 -5.88
N GLN A 220 -6.82 22.37 -5.90
CA GLN A 220 -5.58 22.97 -5.43
C GLN A 220 -5.42 22.79 -3.91
N HIS A 221 -6.49 23.01 -3.15
CA HIS A 221 -6.50 22.78 -1.71
C HIS A 221 -6.24 21.30 -1.38
N TYR A 222 -6.86 20.38 -2.11
CA TYR A 222 -6.59 18.94 -2.01
C TYR A 222 -5.09 18.64 -2.19
N LEU A 223 -4.44 19.16 -3.24
CA LEU A 223 -3.01 18.90 -3.47
C LEU A 223 -2.13 19.48 -2.36
N GLN A 224 -2.50 20.64 -1.80
CA GLN A 224 -1.81 21.22 -0.65
C GLN A 224 -1.89 20.31 0.57
N GLN A 225 -3.07 19.77 0.89
CA GLN A 225 -3.24 18.82 2.01
C GLN A 225 -2.51 17.50 1.74
N ALA A 226 -2.58 16.96 0.52
CA ALA A 226 -1.86 15.75 0.13
C ALA A 226 -0.34 15.90 0.30
N THR A 227 0.24 17.06 -0.05
CA THR A 227 1.67 17.34 0.21
C THR A 227 2.01 17.23 1.71
N GLN A 228 1.16 17.73 2.60
CA GLN A 228 1.39 17.64 4.05
C GLN A 228 1.40 16.20 4.56
N ALA A 229 0.58 15.31 3.97
CA ALA A 229 0.52 13.90 4.35
C ALA A 229 1.85 13.14 4.15
N THR A 230 2.75 13.67 3.30
CA THR A 230 4.10 13.12 3.09
C THR A 230 5.04 13.32 4.27
N GLY A 231 4.80 14.34 5.10
CA GLY A 231 5.71 14.75 6.17
C GLY A 231 7.05 15.34 5.71
N LEU A 232 7.22 15.62 4.41
CA LEU A 232 8.44 16.22 3.87
C LEU A 232 8.39 17.76 3.80
N ASP A 233 7.18 18.33 3.83
CA ASP A 233 6.93 19.78 3.74
C ASP A 233 7.56 20.46 2.52
N ILE A 234 7.67 19.73 1.40
CA ILE A 234 8.16 20.25 0.11
C ILE A 234 6.97 20.44 -0.83
N PRO A 235 6.58 21.70 -1.16
CA PRO A 235 5.51 21.96 -2.13
C PRO A 235 5.74 21.24 -3.46
N GLY A 236 4.70 20.56 -3.95
CA GLY A 236 4.76 19.79 -5.20
C GLY A 236 5.26 18.35 -5.04
N VAL A 237 5.79 17.96 -3.87
CA VAL A 237 6.01 16.54 -3.54
C VAL A 237 4.70 15.97 -3.00
N LEU A 238 4.26 14.87 -3.60
CA LEU A 238 2.91 14.33 -3.43
C LEU A 238 2.96 12.83 -3.08
N PRO A 239 2.00 12.31 -2.29
CA PRO A 239 1.88 10.88 -2.01
C PRO A 239 1.21 10.14 -3.18
N SER A 240 1.17 8.81 -3.12
CA SER A 240 0.51 7.99 -4.14
C SER A 240 -1.03 8.03 -4.04
N ALA A 241 -1.56 8.23 -2.84
CA ALA A 241 -2.99 8.36 -2.58
C ALA A 241 -3.24 9.29 -1.38
N TRP A 242 -4.35 10.02 -1.38
CA TRP A 242 -4.82 10.77 -0.22
C TRP A 242 -6.31 11.14 -0.40
N PRO A 243 -7.14 11.21 0.64
CA PRO A 243 -6.90 10.70 1.99
C PRO A 243 -6.91 9.15 2.04
N ILE A 244 -6.35 8.60 3.11
CA ILE A 244 -6.31 7.16 3.44
C ILE A 244 -6.70 6.91 4.90
N ASP A 245 -7.50 7.78 5.50
CA ASP A 245 -7.80 7.82 6.93
C ASP A 245 -8.51 6.56 7.43
N ARG A 246 -9.47 6.04 6.66
CA ARG A 246 -10.19 4.80 7.02
C ARG A 246 -9.38 3.54 6.72
N PHE A 247 -8.57 3.57 5.67
CA PHE A 247 -7.57 2.51 5.42
C PHE A 247 -6.58 2.40 6.57
N GLU A 248 -6.03 3.53 7.00
CA GLU A 248 -5.11 3.63 8.12
C GLU A 248 -5.74 3.13 9.44
N GLN A 249 -6.95 3.60 9.75
CA GLN A 249 -7.68 3.21 10.96
C GLN A 249 -8.00 1.72 10.99
N SER A 250 -8.57 1.18 9.90
CA SER A 250 -9.03 -0.20 9.80
C SER A 250 -7.87 -1.19 9.95
N LEU A 251 -6.79 -0.96 9.21
CA LEU A 251 -5.66 -1.90 9.19
C LEU A 251 -4.76 -1.77 10.41
N ALA A 252 -4.56 -0.57 10.97
CA ALA A 252 -3.81 -0.42 12.21
C ALA A 252 -4.52 -1.13 13.37
N LEU A 253 -5.84 -0.96 13.52
CA LEU A 253 -6.62 -1.67 14.54
C LEU A 253 -6.62 -3.19 14.29
N HIS A 254 -6.67 -3.63 13.03
CA HIS A 254 -6.54 -5.04 12.69
C HIS A 254 -5.15 -5.60 13.03
N ALA A 255 -4.07 -4.83 12.86
CA ALA A 255 -2.74 -5.21 13.31
C ALA A 255 -2.70 -5.46 14.82
N LEU A 256 -3.33 -4.59 15.61
CA LEU A 256 -3.47 -4.79 17.07
C LEU A 256 -4.32 -6.01 17.40
N GLN A 257 -5.38 -6.27 16.64
CA GLN A 257 -6.24 -7.45 16.84
C GLN A 257 -5.47 -8.74 16.61
N MET A 258 -4.77 -8.83 15.48
CA MET A 258 -3.92 -9.96 15.12
C MET A 258 -2.78 -10.16 16.11
N GLY A 259 -2.24 -9.07 16.65
CA GLY A 259 -1.25 -9.09 17.73
C GLY A 259 -1.84 -9.36 19.12
N GLY A 260 -3.14 -9.55 19.30
CA GLY A 260 -3.74 -9.78 20.62
C GLY A 260 -3.73 -8.56 21.56
N LEU A 261 -3.50 -7.35 21.02
CA LEU A 261 -3.38 -6.10 21.78
C LEU A 261 -4.63 -5.22 21.73
N LEU A 262 -5.59 -5.51 20.84
CA LEU A 262 -6.80 -4.69 20.65
C LEU A 262 -7.55 -4.43 21.96
N HIS A 263 -7.63 -5.44 22.82
CA HIS A 263 -8.34 -5.40 24.11
C HIS A 263 -7.42 -5.28 25.32
N SER A 264 -6.15 -4.94 25.11
CA SER A 264 -5.20 -4.77 26.21
C SER A 264 -5.64 -3.61 27.12
N PRO A 265 -5.75 -3.81 28.45
CA PRO A 265 -6.05 -2.72 29.39
C PRO A 265 -5.05 -1.55 29.31
N LEU A 266 -3.83 -1.82 28.83
CA LEU A 266 -2.77 -0.83 28.67
C LEU A 266 -3.05 0.16 27.53
N LEU A 267 -3.87 -0.22 26.55
CA LEU A 267 -4.21 0.58 25.36
C LEU A 267 -5.69 0.96 25.30
N GLU A 268 -6.52 0.42 26.20
CA GLU A 268 -7.99 0.58 26.20
C GLU A 268 -8.45 2.04 26.02
N THR A 269 -7.82 2.99 26.73
CA THR A 269 -8.20 4.40 26.71
C THR A 269 -8.03 5.10 25.34
N VAL A 270 -7.18 4.54 24.47
CA VAL A 270 -6.92 5.09 23.13
C VAL A 270 -7.48 4.18 22.02
N ALA A 271 -7.59 2.88 22.25
CA ALA A 271 -8.15 1.93 21.30
C ALA A 271 -9.69 2.03 21.23
N LYS A 272 -10.38 2.11 22.38
CA LYS A 272 -11.86 2.15 22.41
C LYS A 272 -12.47 3.30 21.59
N PRO A 273 -11.99 4.55 21.67
CA PRO A 273 -12.50 5.63 20.83
C PRO A 273 -12.33 5.36 19.34
N GLN A 274 -11.17 4.80 18.93
CA GLN A 274 -10.91 4.47 17.53
C GLN A 274 -11.83 3.35 17.01
N ILE A 275 -12.07 2.33 17.83
CA ILE A 275 -13.01 1.24 17.48
C ILE A 275 -14.44 1.77 17.35
N ALA A 276 -14.87 2.66 18.26
CA ALA A 276 -16.20 3.26 18.22
C ALA A 276 -16.39 4.16 16.99
N ASP A 277 -15.37 4.94 16.64
CA ASP A 277 -15.36 5.77 15.43
C ASP A 277 -15.41 4.91 14.16
N LEU A 278 -14.61 3.83 14.10
CA LEU A 278 -14.67 2.86 12.99
C LEU A 278 -16.06 2.23 12.86
N ALA A 279 -16.72 1.89 13.97
CA ALA A 279 -18.09 1.35 13.97
C ALA A 279 -19.11 2.36 13.42
N ALA A 280 -18.92 3.65 13.73
CA ALA A 280 -19.79 4.70 13.23
C ALA A 280 -19.60 4.97 11.72
N ALA A 281 -18.39 4.74 11.21
CA ALA A 281 -18.05 4.94 9.80
C ALA A 281 -18.44 3.77 8.89
N LEU A 282 -18.52 2.54 9.43
CA LEU A 282 -18.84 1.35 8.63
C LEU A 282 -20.24 1.46 7.99
N ARG A 283 -20.28 1.41 6.65
CA ARG A 283 -21.53 1.47 5.89
C ARG A 283 -22.14 0.07 5.70
N PRO A 284 -23.43 -0.03 5.33
CA PRO A 284 -24.05 -1.33 5.05
C PRO A 284 -23.37 -2.14 3.95
N ASP A 285 -22.67 -1.49 3.02
CA ASP A 285 -21.91 -2.08 1.92
C ASP A 285 -20.40 -2.15 2.17
N GLY A 286 -19.92 -1.78 3.36
CA GLY A 286 -18.52 -1.88 3.77
C GLY A 286 -17.87 -0.54 4.11
N ILE A 287 -16.55 -0.50 3.99
CA ILE A 287 -15.72 0.71 4.14
C ILE A 287 -14.61 0.68 3.06
N GLY A 288 -14.01 1.83 2.76
CA GLY A 288 -12.87 1.92 1.85
C GLY A 288 -11.84 2.92 2.36
N PHE A 289 -10.97 3.44 1.48
CA PHE A 289 -9.87 4.34 1.86
C PHE A 289 -10.28 5.53 2.72
N SER A 290 -11.45 6.12 2.42
CA SER A 290 -12.10 7.15 3.21
C SER A 290 -13.62 7.05 3.12
N ASP A 291 -14.33 7.90 3.87
CA ASP A 291 -15.80 7.94 3.90
C ASP A 291 -16.45 8.25 2.53
N VAL A 292 -15.67 8.77 1.58
CA VAL A 292 -16.16 9.23 0.26
C VAL A 292 -15.53 8.48 -0.93
N PHE A 293 -14.87 7.36 -0.65
CA PHE A 293 -14.40 6.42 -1.68
C PHE A 293 -15.23 5.13 -1.70
N ALA A 294 -15.12 4.38 -2.79
CA ALA A 294 -15.74 3.07 -2.95
C ALA A 294 -15.25 2.13 -1.86
N THR A 295 -16.16 1.28 -1.37
CA THR A 295 -15.81 0.22 -0.43
C THR A 295 -14.97 -0.85 -1.11
N ASP A 296 -14.00 -1.40 -0.38
CA ASP A 296 -13.21 -2.54 -0.81
C ASP A 296 -13.16 -3.63 0.26
N GLY A 297 -12.81 -4.84 -0.16
CA GLY A 297 -12.76 -6.01 0.69
C GLY A 297 -11.59 -5.98 1.65
N ASP A 298 -10.46 -5.31 1.35
CA ASP A 298 -9.32 -5.30 2.28
C ASP A 298 -9.67 -4.49 3.53
N ASP A 299 -10.14 -3.26 3.33
CA ASP A 299 -10.59 -2.37 4.40
C ASP A 299 -11.81 -2.92 5.11
N THR A 300 -12.81 -3.38 4.36
CA THR A 300 -14.04 -3.91 4.95
C THR A 300 -13.77 -5.13 5.81
N LEU A 301 -12.97 -6.10 5.34
CA LEU A 301 -12.70 -7.31 6.11
C LEU A 301 -11.85 -7.01 7.35
N ALA A 302 -10.89 -6.09 7.25
CA ALA A 302 -10.12 -5.62 8.41
C ALA A 302 -11.02 -4.95 9.46
N ALA A 303 -11.88 -4.03 9.03
CA ALA A 303 -12.80 -3.32 9.91
C ALA A 303 -13.82 -4.27 10.57
N VAL A 304 -14.42 -5.18 9.78
CA VAL A 304 -15.36 -6.17 10.29
C VAL A 304 -14.69 -7.08 11.32
N ALA A 305 -13.45 -7.52 11.09
CA ALA A 305 -12.72 -8.35 12.05
C ALA A 305 -12.52 -7.61 13.39
N VAL A 306 -12.08 -6.35 13.36
CA VAL A 306 -11.91 -5.50 14.55
C VAL A 306 -13.22 -5.30 15.30
N LEU A 307 -14.29 -4.94 14.60
CA LEU A 307 -15.58 -4.63 15.21
C LEU A 307 -16.24 -5.88 15.78
N LYS A 308 -16.19 -7.00 15.06
CA LYS A 308 -16.71 -8.29 15.53
C LYS A 308 -15.95 -8.77 16.78
N ALA A 309 -14.62 -8.67 16.77
CA ALA A 309 -13.80 -8.98 17.95
C ALA A 309 -14.09 -8.06 19.14
N SER A 310 -14.62 -6.86 18.91
CA SER A 310 -15.00 -5.87 19.93
C SER A 310 -16.46 -5.97 20.37
N GLY A 311 -17.20 -6.98 19.90
CA GLY A 311 -18.58 -7.24 20.32
C GLY A 311 -19.65 -6.43 19.58
N TYR A 312 -19.30 -5.72 18.51
CA TYR A 312 -20.30 -5.07 17.65
C TYR A 312 -21.03 -6.12 16.81
N ASP A 313 -22.33 -5.91 16.61
CA ASP A 313 -23.15 -6.72 15.71
C ASP A 313 -23.08 -6.16 14.30
N VAL A 314 -22.18 -6.72 13.50
CA VAL A 314 -22.00 -6.36 12.09
C VAL A 314 -22.69 -7.42 11.23
N ALA A 315 -23.52 -6.97 10.28
CA ALA A 315 -24.27 -7.88 9.43
C ALA A 315 -23.34 -8.57 8.40
N PRO A 316 -23.48 -9.89 8.14
CA PRO A 316 -22.69 -10.56 7.10
C PRO A 316 -22.88 -9.96 5.70
N SER A 317 -24.00 -9.30 5.44
CA SER A 317 -24.26 -8.59 4.18
C SER A 317 -23.25 -7.48 3.91
N THR A 318 -22.58 -6.96 4.94
CA THR A 318 -21.57 -5.89 4.82
C THR A 318 -20.32 -6.34 4.07
N PHE A 319 -19.91 -7.61 4.22
CA PHE A 319 -18.73 -8.14 3.52
C PHE A 319 -19.05 -9.19 2.45
N ALA A 320 -20.29 -9.65 2.35
CA ALA A 320 -20.73 -10.62 1.35
C ALA A 320 -20.41 -10.21 -0.11
N PRO A 321 -20.47 -8.94 -0.53
CA PRO A 321 -20.12 -8.54 -1.90
C PRO A 321 -18.67 -8.85 -2.31
N PHE A 322 -17.78 -9.05 -1.34
CA PHE A 322 -16.37 -9.34 -1.58
C PHE A 322 -16.07 -10.85 -1.61
N GLU A 323 -17.00 -11.71 -1.21
CA GLU A 323 -16.85 -13.17 -1.31
C GLU A 323 -17.09 -13.61 -2.76
N TYR A 324 -16.07 -14.17 -3.44
CA TYR A 324 -16.16 -14.52 -4.86
C TYR A 324 -15.45 -15.84 -5.19
N ASN A 325 -16.22 -16.85 -5.57
CA ASN A 325 -15.73 -18.20 -5.78
C ASN A 325 -14.88 -18.65 -4.56
N GLN A 326 -13.65 -19.12 -4.80
CA GLN A 326 -12.73 -19.59 -3.77
C GLN A 326 -11.82 -18.48 -3.20
N HIS A 327 -12.14 -17.19 -3.37
CA HIS A 327 -11.31 -16.11 -2.84
C HIS A 327 -12.15 -14.89 -2.45
N PHE A 328 -11.47 -13.85 -1.93
CA PHE A 328 -12.09 -12.56 -1.68
C PHE A 328 -11.53 -11.48 -2.60
N LEU A 329 -12.40 -10.57 -3.02
CA LEU A 329 -12.10 -9.47 -3.93
C LEU A 329 -11.58 -8.25 -3.16
N GLY A 330 -10.63 -7.53 -3.75
CA GLY A 330 -10.32 -6.16 -3.32
C GLY A 330 -11.48 -5.26 -3.70
N TYR A 331 -11.71 -5.05 -4.99
CA TYR A 331 -12.89 -4.33 -5.47
C TYR A 331 -13.87 -5.24 -6.21
N PRO A 332 -15.19 -5.05 -6.08
CA PRO A 332 -16.17 -5.74 -6.90
C PRO A 332 -15.91 -5.49 -8.40
N GLY A 333 -15.88 -6.56 -9.19
CA GLY A 333 -15.59 -6.50 -10.63
C GLY A 333 -14.10 -6.46 -11.00
N GLU A 334 -13.21 -6.53 -10.02
CA GLU A 334 -11.78 -6.67 -10.26
C GLU A 334 -11.40 -8.06 -10.79
N MET A 335 -10.36 -8.13 -11.63
CA MET A 335 -9.93 -9.38 -12.28
C MET A 335 -8.82 -10.12 -11.53
N GLN A 336 -8.03 -9.43 -10.71
CA GLN A 336 -6.88 -10.00 -10.03
C GLN A 336 -7.22 -10.36 -8.58
N PRO A 337 -7.07 -11.64 -8.19
CA PRO A 337 -7.33 -12.07 -6.82
C PRO A 337 -6.19 -11.67 -5.88
N SER A 338 -6.45 -11.61 -4.57
CA SER A 338 -5.44 -11.28 -3.56
C SER A 338 -5.38 -12.32 -2.43
N PRO A 339 -4.20 -12.90 -2.16
CA PRO A 339 -3.97 -13.74 -0.99
C PRO A 339 -4.17 -13.01 0.34
N SER A 340 -3.74 -11.74 0.45
CA SER A 340 -3.89 -10.97 1.70
C SER A 340 -5.36 -10.70 2.04
N VAL A 341 -6.16 -10.27 1.04
CA VAL A 341 -7.60 -10.06 1.20
C VAL A 341 -8.32 -11.38 1.49
N THR A 342 -7.93 -12.47 0.81
CA THR A 342 -8.52 -13.80 1.05
C THR A 342 -8.21 -14.33 2.44
N ALA A 343 -6.99 -14.14 2.94
CA ALA A 343 -6.62 -14.51 4.30
C ALA A 343 -7.44 -13.74 5.35
N ARG A 344 -7.67 -12.43 5.15
CA ARG A 344 -8.60 -11.65 5.98
C ARG A 344 -10.03 -12.16 5.87
N GLY A 345 -10.48 -12.54 4.68
CA GLY A 345 -11.79 -13.14 4.45
C GLY A 345 -12.00 -14.41 5.28
N ILE A 346 -11.01 -15.31 5.29
CA ILE A 346 -11.02 -16.52 6.12
C ILE A 346 -11.09 -16.16 7.61
N HIS A 347 -10.33 -15.16 8.05
CA HIS A 347 -10.38 -14.68 9.43
C HIS A 347 -11.78 -14.18 9.81
N VAL A 348 -12.41 -13.37 8.97
CA VAL A 348 -13.79 -12.91 9.17
C VAL A 348 -14.76 -14.09 9.17
N LEU A 349 -14.70 -15.02 8.21
CA LEU A 349 -15.57 -16.20 8.20
C LEU A 349 -15.47 -17.00 9.51
N HIS A 350 -14.24 -17.20 10.01
CA HIS A 350 -13.99 -17.86 11.29
C HIS A 350 -14.65 -17.11 12.48
N LEU A 351 -14.52 -15.78 12.55
CA LEU A 351 -15.16 -14.97 13.60
C LEU A 351 -16.70 -15.06 13.60
N TYR A 352 -17.29 -15.40 12.46
CA TYR A 352 -18.73 -15.64 12.33
C TYR A 352 -19.14 -17.11 12.47
N GLY A 353 -18.19 -18.02 12.70
CA GLY A 353 -18.45 -19.46 12.74
C GLY A 353 -18.95 -20.02 11.39
N ARG A 354 -18.62 -19.36 10.28
CA ARG A 354 -18.93 -19.82 8.91
C ARG A 354 -17.86 -20.78 8.42
N ASP A 355 -18.23 -21.60 7.44
CA ASP A 355 -17.30 -22.52 6.77
C ASP A 355 -16.18 -21.76 6.07
N THR A 356 -14.94 -22.12 6.40
CA THR A 356 -13.68 -21.57 5.89
C THR A 356 -13.04 -22.50 4.86
N SER A 357 -13.57 -23.71 4.64
CA SER A 357 -12.96 -24.71 3.75
C SER A 357 -12.97 -24.29 2.29
N HIS A 358 -13.92 -23.45 1.89
CA HIS A 358 -14.08 -23.03 0.50
C HIS A 358 -12.94 -22.12 -0.04
N PRO A 359 -12.49 -21.07 0.68
CA PRO A 359 -11.38 -20.21 0.24
C PRO A 359 -9.97 -20.76 0.51
N ILE A 360 -9.78 -21.76 1.36
CA ILE A 360 -8.43 -22.28 1.68
C ILE A 360 -7.68 -22.86 0.48
N PRO A 361 -8.30 -23.64 -0.44
CA PRO A 361 -7.64 -24.16 -1.63
C PRO A 361 -6.95 -23.08 -2.47
N PHE A 362 -7.51 -21.88 -2.53
CA PHE A 362 -6.90 -20.74 -3.23
C PHE A 362 -5.55 -20.32 -2.63
N LEU A 363 -5.44 -20.31 -1.30
CA LEU A 363 -4.18 -20.04 -0.61
C LEU A 363 -3.21 -21.22 -0.80
N MET A 364 -3.68 -22.47 -0.68
CA MET A 364 -2.82 -23.65 -0.85
C MET A 364 -2.15 -23.71 -2.23
N GLN A 365 -2.85 -23.32 -3.29
CA GLN A 365 -2.31 -23.30 -4.65
C GLN A 365 -1.20 -22.26 -4.86
N ARG A 366 -1.12 -21.23 -4.00
CA ARG A 366 -0.12 -20.14 -4.06
C ARG A 366 1.04 -20.33 -3.09
N ARG A 367 1.05 -21.44 -2.37
CA ARG A 367 2.16 -21.82 -1.51
C ARG A 367 3.36 -22.20 -2.38
N ASN A 368 4.51 -21.60 -2.11
CA ASN A 368 5.74 -21.92 -2.83
C ASN A 368 6.40 -23.21 -2.28
N SER A 369 7.43 -23.71 -2.97
CA SER A 369 8.14 -24.93 -2.58
C SER A 369 8.88 -24.84 -1.25
N HIS A 370 9.09 -23.63 -0.72
CA HIS A 370 9.70 -23.39 0.59
C HIS A 370 8.65 -23.26 1.70
N GLY A 371 7.37 -23.38 1.39
CA GLY A 371 6.28 -23.33 2.36
C GLY A 371 5.80 -21.93 2.74
N ALA A 372 6.22 -20.91 2.00
CA ALA A 372 5.79 -19.53 2.19
C ALA A 372 4.81 -19.06 1.10
N TRP A 373 4.21 -17.90 1.32
CA TRP A 373 3.36 -17.21 0.35
C TRP A 373 4.01 -15.89 -0.05
N SER A 374 4.01 -15.64 -1.35
CA SER A 374 4.47 -14.42 -1.97
C SER A 374 3.51 -14.07 -3.10
N GLY A 375 3.62 -12.85 -3.61
CA GLY A 375 2.74 -12.39 -4.69
C GLY A 375 1.40 -11.93 -4.14
N ASP A 376 1.24 -10.62 -4.14
CA ASP A 376 -0.01 -9.94 -3.78
C ASP A 376 0.01 -8.57 -4.44
N LYS A 377 -1.18 -8.11 -4.86
CA LYS A 377 -1.30 -6.82 -5.55
C LYS A 377 -1.18 -5.62 -4.61
N TRP A 378 -1.26 -5.83 -3.29
CA TRP A 378 -1.25 -4.75 -2.30
C TRP A 378 0.03 -4.67 -1.48
N ASN A 379 0.82 -5.74 -1.42
CA ASN A 379 2.06 -5.74 -0.66
C ASN A 379 3.11 -6.70 -1.23
N SER A 380 4.35 -6.21 -1.43
CA SER A 380 5.46 -6.99 -2.00
C SER A 380 6.23 -7.84 -0.98
N SER A 381 6.01 -7.65 0.32
CA SER A 381 6.67 -8.47 1.34
C SER A 381 6.03 -9.85 1.45
N TRP A 382 6.78 -10.89 1.12
CA TRP A 382 6.36 -12.27 1.33
C TRP A 382 6.10 -12.58 2.81
N LEU A 383 6.78 -11.90 3.74
CA LEU A 383 6.57 -12.08 5.18
C LEU A 383 5.20 -11.58 5.61
N TYR A 384 4.74 -10.45 5.06
CA TYR A 384 3.39 -9.95 5.31
C TYR A 384 2.31 -10.92 4.81
N ILE A 385 2.45 -11.42 3.57
CA ILE A 385 1.48 -12.35 2.98
C ILE A 385 1.49 -13.71 3.69
N THR A 386 2.69 -14.21 4.01
CA THR A 386 2.86 -15.45 4.78
C THR A 386 2.27 -15.29 6.19
N TYR A 387 2.44 -14.14 6.83
CA TYR A 387 1.88 -13.87 8.16
C TYR A 387 0.35 -13.97 8.16
N LEU A 388 -0.31 -13.25 7.26
CA LEU A 388 -1.78 -13.26 7.16
C LEU A 388 -2.30 -14.66 6.81
N THR A 389 -1.65 -15.33 5.86
CA THR A 389 -2.04 -16.68 5.42
C THR A 389 -1.88 -17.70 6.53
N ALA A 390 -0.73 -17.72 7.21
CA ALA A 390 -0.48 -18.65 8.31
C ALA A 390 -1.45 -18.43 9.47
N HIS A 391 -1.80 -17.18 9.81
CA HIS A 391 -2.84 -16.89 10.79
C HIS A 391 -4.19 -17.48 10.35
N ALA A 392 -4.61 -17.23 9.11
CA ALA A 392 -5.86 -17.79 8.58
C ALA A 392 -5.90 -19.33 8.63
N LEU A 393 -4.77 -20.01 8.36
CA LEU A 393 -4.68 -21.47 8.46
C LEU A 393 -4.71 -21.96 9.91
N GLN A 394 -4.05 -21.24 10.82
CA GLN A 394 -4.03 -21.59 12.24
C GLN A 394 -5.43 -21.59 12.87
N LEU A 395 -6.31 -20.68 12.44
CA LEU A 395 -7.71 -20.61 12.89
C LEU A 395 -8.51 -21.89 12.57
N ASN A 396 -8.02 -22.71 11.64
CA ASN A 396 -8.62 -23.98 11.23
C ASN A 396 -8.04 -25.19 12.00
N GLY A 397 -7.22 -24.93 13.03
CA GLY A 397 -6.72 -25.93 13.96
C GLY A 397 -5.81 -26.98 13.31
N ALA A 398 -5.95 -28.23 13.75
CA ALA A 398 -5.04 -29.31 13.40
C ALA A 398 -5.00 -29.65 11.89
N LEU A 399 -6.01 -29.25 11.11
CA LEU A 399 -6.14 -29.61 9.69
C LEU A 399 -4.97 -29.10 8.84
N TYR A 400 -4.39 -27.94 9.19
CA TYR A 400 -3.29 -27.32 8.44
C TYR A 400 -2.02 -27.13 9.28
N GLN A 401 -1.89 -27.88 10.38
CA GLN A 401 -0.77 -27.73 11.31
C GLN A 401 0.59 -27.97 10.66
N GLU A 402 0.69 -28.97 9.76
CA GLU A 402 1.93 -29.24 9.04
C GLU A 402 2.32 -28.07 8.15
N THR A 403 1.38 -27.57 7.35
CA THR A 403 1.59 -26.40 6.48
C THR A 403 1.95 -25.14 7.28
N PHE A 404 1.33 -24.94 8.43
CA PHE A 404 1.68 -23.87 9.35
C PHE A 404 3.13 -24.00 9.86
N ASN A 405 3.54 -25.21 10.28
CA ASN A 405 4.90 -25.47 10.74
C ASN A 405 5.94 -25.25 9.63
N GLU A 406 5.63 -25.65 8.39
CA GLU A 406 6.49 -25.41 7.23
C GLU A 406 6.68 -23.91 6.97
N ALA A 407 5.63 -23.09 7.14
CA ALA A 407 5.74 -21.63 7.02
C ALA A 407 6.66 -21.04 8.10
N MET A 408 6.56 -21.51 9.36
CA MET A 408 7.48 -21.09 10.43
C MET A 408 8.93 -21.48 10.15
N GLN A 409 9.14 -22.68 9.61
CA GLN A 409 10.45 -23.14 9.20
C GLN A 409 11.01 -22.28 8.07
N ALA A 410 10.20 -21.93 7.07
CA ALA A 410 10.57 -21.05 5.97
C ALA A 410 11.08 -19.70 6.47
N VAL A 411 10.36 -19.08 7.42
CA VAL A 411 10.74 -17.82 8.06
C VAL A 411 12.03 -17.98 8.85
N SER A 412 12.14 -19.04 9.65
CA SER A 412 13.33 -19.27 10.48
C SER A 412 14.60 -19.48 9.67
N LEU A 413 14.51 -20.18 8.54
CA LEU A 413 15.65 -20.45 7.65
C LEU A 413 16.13 -19.21 6.89
N GLN A 414 15.26 -18.20 6.72
CA GLN A 414 15.56 -16.97 6.02
C GLN A 414 15.95 -15.80 6.95
N GLN A 415 16.14 -16.06 8.25
CA GLN A 415 16.67 -15.03 9.15
C GLN A 415 18.11 -14.69 8.74
N ASN A 416 18.39 -13.39 8.61
CA ASN A 416 19.74 -12.91 8.29
C ASN A 416 20.70 -13.17 9.46
N PRO A 417 22.03 -13.20 9.22
CA PRO A 417 23.03 -13.44 10.26
C PRO A 417 22.99 -12.42 11.42
N ASP A 418 22.50 -11.21 11.18
CA ASP A 418 22.32 -10.17 12.20
C ASP A 418 21.08 -10.36 13.08
N GLY A 419 20.21 -11.32 12.73
CA GLY A 419 18.97 -11.64 13.41
C GLY A 419 17.72 -10.99 12.81
N GLY A 420 17.84 -10.03 11.89
CA GLY A 420 16.68 -9.44 11.23
C GLY A 420 16.22 -10.23 10.01
N TRP A 421 15.18 -9.71 9.34
CA TRP A 421 14.68 -10.20 8.05
C TRP A 421 14.58 -9.08 7.04
N GLY A 422 14.77 -9.43 5.76
CA GLY A 422 14.41 -8.57 4.64
C GLY A 422 14.59 -9.24 3.28
N LEU A 423 13.74 -8.89 2.31
CA LEU A 423 13.64 -9.55 1.01
C LEU A 423 14.96 -9.57 0.19
N PHE A 424 15.84 -8.57 0.36
CA PHE A 424 17.13 -8.46 -0.37
C PHE A 424 18.36 -8.69 0.50
N GLY A 425 18.23 -9.48 1.57
CA GLY A 425 19.33 -9.83 2.46
C GLY A 425 19.76 -8.72 3.43
N ALA A 426 19.34 -7.48 3.20
CA ALA A 426 19.42 -6.42 4.20
C ALA A 426 18.20 -6.49 5.13
N SER A 427 18.45 -6.64 6.43
CA SER A 427 17.41 -6.62 7.45
C SER A 427 16.74 -5.25 7.54
N ASN A 428 15.41 -5.23 7.65
CA ASN A 428 14.63 -4.01 7.85
C ASN A 428 13.58 -4.18 8.95
N PHE A 429 13.07 -3.06 9.45
CA PHE A 429 12.26 -3.05 10.66
C PHE A 429 10.87 -3.68 10.46
N THR A 430 10.20 -3.33 9.36
CA THR A 430 8.84 -3.77 9.07
C THR A 430 8.77 -5.27 8.76
N GLU A 431 9.67 -5.79 7.91
CA GLU A 431 9.70 -7.23 7.60
C GLU A 431 10.13 -8.08 8.80
N THR A 432 11.06 -7.58 9.62
CA THR A 432 11.42 -8.24 10.88
C THR A 432 10.22 -8.30 11.83
N ALA A 433 9.39 -7.25 11.89
CA ALA A 433 8.16 -7.28 12.67
C ALA A 433 7.17 -8.34 12.16
N TYR A 434 6.95 -8.44 10.84
CA TYR A 434 6.10 -9.49 10.26
C TYR A 434 6.61 -10.89 10.58
N ALA A 435 7.92 -11.14 10.43
CA ALA A 435 8.54 -12.41 10.78
C ALA A 435 8.33 -12.78 12.24
N LEU A 436 8.52 -11.83 13.16
CA LEU A 436 8.34 -12.08 14.59
C LEU A 436 6.87 -12.24 14.98
N SER A 437 5.95 -11.44 14.43
CA SER A 437 4.50 -11.63 14.65
C SER A 437 4.05 -13.00 14.18
N LEU A 438 4.59 -13.48 13.06
CA LEU A 438 4.33 -14.82 12.56
C LEU A 438 4.87 -15.90 13.50
N LEU A 439 6.13 -15.79 13.92
CA LEU A 439 6.73 -16.76 14.84
C LEU A 439 6.03 -16.78 16.21
N GLN A 440 5.48 -15.65 16.68
CA GLN A 440 4.68 -15.57 17.91
C GLN A 440 3.37 -16.35 17.85
N LEU A 441 2.88 -16.69 16.65
CA LEU A 441 1.72 -17.57 16.52
C LEU A 441 2.02 -18.99 17.04
N LEU A 442 3.30 -19.36 17.17
CA LEU A 442 3.72 -20.61 17.81
C LEU A 442 3.55 -20.55 19.33
N LYS A 443 2.99 -21.62 19.89
CA LYS A 443 2.90 -21.83 21.35
C LYS A 443 4.05 -22.69 21.91
N CYS A 444 5.13 -22.87 21.16
CA CYS A 444 6.22 -23.80 21.52
C CYS A 444 7.62 -23.19 21.33
N ASP A 445 8.58 -23.68 22.12
CA ASP A 445 9.96 -23.16 22.20
C ASP A 445 10.83 -23.42 20.96
N GLN A 446 10.29 -24.10 19.94
CA GLN A 446 11.06 -24.62 18.79
C GLN A 446 11.78 -23.55 17.97
N HIS A 447 11.48 -22.27 18.18
CA HIS A 447 12.11 -21.14 17.50
C HIS A 447 12.52 -20.01 18.47
N SER A 448 12.66 -20.31 19.76
CA SER A 448 12.97 -19.32 20.81
C SER A 448 14.26 -18.54 20.51
N ASP A 449 15.31 -19.22 20.05
CA ASP A 449 16.57 -18.57 19.67
C ASP A 449 16.42 -17.63 18.45
N VAL A 450 15.64 -18.04 17.44
CA VAL A 450 15.35 -17.25 16.23
C VAL A 450 14.57 -15.99 16.62
N MET A 451 13.51 -16.15 17.42
CA MET A 451 12.72 -15.03 17.95
C MET A 451 13.58 -14.09 18.80
N ARG A 452 14.41 -14.62 19.70
CA ARG A 452 15.30 -13.82 20.55
C ARG A 452 16.28 -12.99 19.72
N ARG A 453 16.90 -13.57 18.68
CA ARG A 453 17.80 -12.82 17.77
C ARG A 453 17.05 -11.70 17.04
N GLY A 454 15.86 -11.97 16.52
CA GLY A 454 15.04 -10.98 15.85
C GLY A 454 14.59 -9.85 16.76
N TYR A 455 14.14 -10.19 17.97
CA TYR A 455 13.76 -9.20 18.97
C TYR A 455 14.95 -8.32 19.35
N ASN A 456 16.11 -8.91 19.61
CA ASN A 456 17.34 -8.16 19.91
C ASN A 456 17.73 -7.23 18.76
N TRP A 457 17.61 -7.68 17.51
CA TRP A 457 17.84 -6.84 16.34
C TRP A 457 16.86 -5.66 16.30
N MET A 458 15.57 -5.87 16.53
CA MET A 458 14.59 -4.78 16.60
C MET A 458 14.91 -3.82 17.76
N LEU A 459 15.30 -4.31 18.94
CA LEU A 459 15.68 -3.45 20.07
C LEU A 459 16.86 -2.53 19.75
N GLN A 460 17.87 -3.03 19.04
CA GLN A 460 19.05 -2.24 18.65
C GLN A 460 18.71 -1.18 17.59
N ASN A 461 17.76 -1.49 16.70
CA ASN A 461 17.38 -0.63 15.59
C ASN A 461 16.15 0.23 15.87
N TYR A 462 15.44 0.01 16.98
CA TYR A 462 14.27 0.79 17.35
C TYR A 462 14.63 2.25 17.61
N ARG A 463 13.84 3.15 17.02
CA ARG A 463 13.88 4.58 17.24
C ARG A 463 12.49 5.02 17.73
N PRO A 464 12.34 5.44 18.99
CA PRO A 464 11.05 5.85 19.53
C PRO A 464 10.44 7.00 18.73
N PHE A 465 9.15 6.89 18.40
CA PHE A 465 8.37 7.92 17.69
C PHE A 465 8.89 8.30 16.30
N VAL A 466 9.82 7.53 15.74
CA VAL A 466 10.36 7.72 14.39
C VAL A 466 9.78 6.67 13.46
N MET A 467 9.19 7.13 12.36
CA MET A 467 8.67 6.27 11.31
C MET A 467 9.82 5.77 10.42
N ASN A 468 9.84 4.47 10.14
CA ASN A 468 10.78 3.92 9.16
C ASN A 468 10.35 4.25 7.73
N SER A 469 11.20 3.98 6.74
CA SER A 469 11.03 4.43 5.36
C SER A 469 10.77 3.31 4.35
N GLU A 470 10.75 2.04 4.76
CA GLU A 470 10.61 0.92 3.83
C GLU A 470 9.22 0.87 3.21
N GLN A 471 9.18 0.74 1.89
CA GLN A 471 7.95 0.78 1.09
C GLN A 471 7.63 -0.61 0.57
N TRP A 472 6.67 -1.26 1.22
CA TRP A 472 6.22 -2.60 0.86
C TRP A 472 4.80 -2.62 0.29
N TRP A 473 4.05 -1.53 0.45
CA TRP A 473 2.68 -1.44 -0.07
C TRP A 473 2.68 -1.05 -1.53
N LEU A 474 1.73 -1.57 -2.29
CA LEU A 474 1.69 -1.44 -3.74
C LEU A 474 0.48 -0.63 -4.21
N ASN A 475 0.74 0.29 -5.13
CA ASN A 475 -0.25 1.04 -5.89
C ASN A 475 0.29 1.24 -7.33
N LYS A 476 0.23 2.46 -7.89
CA LYS A 476 0.92 2.84 -9.14
C LYS A 476 2.44 2.66 -9.03
N GLN A 477 2.94 2.72 -7.80
CA GLN A 477 4.30 2.41 -7.37
C GLN A 477 4.26 1.90 -5.92
N GLU A 478 5.41 1.53 -5.37
CA GLU A 478 5.54 1.24 -3.95
C GLU A 478 5.31 2.49 -3.09
N TYR A 479 4.74 2.29 -1.91
CA TYR A 479 4.54 3.32 -0.92
C TYR A 479 4.57 2.74 0.50
N ARG A 480 4.52 3.64 1.48
CA ARG A 480 4.42 3.32 2.90
C ARG A 480 3.27 4.10 3.56
N PRO A 481 2.22 3.42 4.05
CA PRO A 481 1.26 3.99 4.98
C PRO A 481 1.87 3.95 6.39
N TYR A 482 2.51 5.04 6.79
CA TYR A 482 3.41 5.07 7.95
C TYR A 482 2.79 4.52 9.22
N ARG A 483 1.53 4.88 9.49
CA ARG A 483 0.87 4.49 10.74
C ARG A 483 0.41 3.03 10.77
N ILE A 484 0.11 2.43 9.61
CA ILE A 484 -0.23 1.00 9.51
C ILE A 484 1.01 0.16 9.79
N ASP A 485 2.11 0.42 9.08
CA ASP A 485 3.35 -0.34 9.29
C ASP A 485 3.85 -0.16 10.73
N ARG A 486 3.75 1.05 11.28
CA ARG A 486 4.13 1.30 12.68
C ARG A 486 3.25 0.52 13.67
N ALA A 487 1.98 0.29 13.36
CA ALA A 487 1.09 -0.52 14.20
C ALA A 487 1.54 -1.99 14.24
N PHE A 488 1.93 -2.58 13.11
CA PHE A 488 2.50 -3.93 13.06
C PHE A 488 3.83 -4.01 13.82
N GLU A 489 4.73 -3.05 13.57
CA GLU A 489 6.04 -2.95 14.21
C GLU A 489 5.94 -2.87 15.74
N LEU A 490 5.11 -1.97 16.26
CA LEU A 490 4.93 -1.81 17.70
C LEU A 490 4.17 -3.00 18.32
N SER A 491 3.23 -3.61 17.58
CA SER A 491 2.53 -4.80 18.09
C SER A 491 3.50 -5.97 18.30
N ALA A 492 4.41 -6.20 17.35
CA ALA A 492 5.44 -7.23 17.49
C ALA A 492 6.35 -6.98 18.71
N LEU A 493 6.82 -5.74 18.89
CA LEU A 493 7.68 -5.34 20.02
C LEU A 493 6.99 -5.49 21.38
N ILE A 494 5.75 -4.99 21.50
CA ILE A 494 5.00 -5.03 22.77
C ILE A 494 4.75 -6.48 23.19
N ASN A 495 4.35 -7.34 22.26
CA ASN A 495 4.12 -8.75 22.57
C ASN A 495 5.38 -9.46 23.07
N LEU A 496 6.52 -9.26 22.40
CA LEU A 496 7.78 -9.88 22.82
C LEU A 496 8.25 -9.34 24.16
N ALA A 497 8.13 -8.04 24.39
CA ALA A 497 8.45 -7.43 25.67
C ALA A 497 7.58 -8.01 26.79
N MET A 498 6.27 -8.21 26.56
CA MET A 498 5.37 -8.83 27.54
C MET A 498 5.70 -10.30 27.81
N LEU A 499 6.10 -11.07 26.79
CA LEU A 499 6.55 -12.45 26.95
C LEU A 499 7.83 -12.52 27.80
N CYS A 500 8.84 -11.71 27.49
CA CYS A 500 10.09 -11.67 28.26
C CYS A 500 9.88 -11.23 29.72
N ASP A 501 8.99 -10.25 29.97
CA ASP A 501 8.65 -9.80 31.34
C ASP A 501 7.87 -10.89 32.13
N SER A 502 7.25 -11.87 31.46
CA SER A 502 6.51 -12.97 32.11
C SER A 502 7.39 -14.18 32.48
N GLU A 503 8.56 -14.31 31.85
CA GLU A 503 9.56 -15.35 32.11
C GLU A 503 10.61 -14.94 33.18
N ALA A 504 10.67 -13.64 33.51
CA ALA A 504 11.56 -13.06 34.52
C ALA A 504 10.89 -12.93 35.89
#